data_AF-A0A8J9YW06-F1
#
_entry.id   AF-A0A8J9YW06-F1
#
_cell.length_a   1.000
_cell.length_b   1.000
_cell.length_c   1.000
_cell.angle_alpha   90.00
_cell.angle_beta   90.00
_cell.angle_gamma   90.00
#
_symmetry.space_group_name_H-M   'P 1'
#
loop_
_entity.id
_entity.type
_entity.pdbx_description
1 polymer ?
#
loop_
_entity_poly.entity_id
_entity_poly.type
_entity_poly.pdbx_seq_one_letter_code
_entity_poly.pdbx_strand_id
1 'polypeptide(L)'
;MGAECCNKDCLKPSVIGYGVVAWLSSGAALGVGIWMLVEKSTYSALLASLFYPVTIYILIAAGTFGFIFAVFGCAGAMTDSRCMLALFWITSFVVFAALGSTGFLALYYHDNVLRKDINIRQAINESETNGLKDVINMLQAEVSDKLTFCLLMLSFLS
;
A
#
# COMPACT_ATOMS: atom_id res chain seq x y z
N MET A 1 -16.68 -37.83 -9.20
CA MET A 1 -16.05 -37.82 -7.86
C MET A 1 -14.54 -37.94 -8.08
N GLY A 2 -13.77 -36.84 -8.05
CA GLY A 2 -12.33 -36.92 -8.37
C GLY A 2 -11.55 -35.61 -8.54
N ALA A 3 -12.13 -34.42 -8.39
CA ALA A 3 -11.42 -33.15 -8.64
C ALA A 3 -11.10 -32.31 -7.38
N GLU A 4 -11.56 -32.69 -6.18
CA GLU A 4 -11.50 -31.81 -5.00
C GLU A 4 -10.27 -32.02 -4.08
N CYS A 5 -9.40 -32.98 -4.40
CA CYS A 5 -8.17 -33.24 -3.60
C CYS A 5 -6.93 -32.50 -4.14
N CYS A 6 -6.85 -32.17 -5.43
CA CYS A 6 -5.63 -31.59 -6.04
C CYS A 6 -5.42 -30.09 -5.73
N ASN A 7 -6.47 -29.38 -5.29
CA ASN A 7 -6.42 -27.92 -5.07
C ASN A 7 -5.89 -27.57 -3.66
N LYS A 8 -6.23 -28.35 -2.63
CA LYS A 8 -5.83 -28.06 -1.23
C LYS A 8 -4.34 -28.24 -0.96
N ASP A 9 -3.68 -29.13 -1.72
CA ASP A 9 -2.25 -29.44 -1.56
C ASP A 9 -1.34 -28.41 -2.27
N CYS A 10 -1.84 -27.70 -3.28
CA CYS A 10 -1.10 -26.66 -4.00
C CYS A 10 -1.39 -25.24 -3.50
N LEU A 11 -2.60 -24.98 -3.00
CA LEU A 11 -3.02 -23.64 -2.59
C LEU A 11 -2.32 -23.18 -1.29
N LYS A 12 -2.18 -24.07 -0.30
CA LYS A 12 -1.48 -23.79 0.97
C LYS A 12 -0.03 -23.33 0.78
N PRO A 13 0.85 -24.06 0.06
CA PRO A 13 2.23 -23.62 -0.14
C PRO A 13 2.35 -22.36 -1.00
N SER A 14 1.44 -22.14 -1.95
CA SER A 14 1.43 -20.92 -2.79
C SER A 14 1.15 -19.66 -1.96
N VAL A 15 0.15 -19.71 -1.07
CA VAL A 15 -0.20 -18.58 -0.19
C VAL A 15 0.90 -18.30 0.83
N ILE A 16 1.53 -19.34 1.38
CA ILE A 16 2.67 -19.18 2.31
C ILE A 16 3.87 -18.58 1.58
N GLY A 17 4.16 -19.02 0.35
CA GLY A 17 5.24 -18.46 -0.48
C GLY A 17 5.05 -16.97 -0.73
N TYR A 18 3.85 -16.55 -1.15
CA TYR A 18 3.53 -15.14 -1.33
C TYR A 18 3.60 -14.33 -0.03
N GLY A 19 3.13 -14.89 1.08
CA GLY A 19 3.22 -14.25 2.41
C GLY A 19 4.66 -13.99 2.85
N VAL A 20 5.56 -14.97 2.64
CA VAL A 20 6.98 -14.83 2.99
C VAL A 20 7.68 -13.79 2.12
N VAL A 21 7.41 -13.77 0.81
CA VAL A 21 7.99 -12.76 -0.10
C VAL A 21 7.51 -11.36 0.26
N ALA A 22 6.22 -11.19 0.57
CA ALA A 22 5.66 -9.91 1.02
C ALA A 22 6.22 -9.46 2.38
N TRP A 23 6.51 -10.41 3.27
CA TRP A 23 7.13 -10.13 4.57
C TRP A 23 8.57 -9.65 4.41
N LEU A 24 9.36 -10.33 3.55
CA LEU A 24 10.74 -9.93 3.24
C LEU A 24 10.81 -8.57 2.55
N SER A 25 9.92 -8.29 1.59
CA SER A 25 9.89 -7.00 0.89
C SER A 25 9.52 -5.85 1.83
N SER A 26 8.53 -6.06 2.71
CA SER A 26 8.12 -5.07 3.72
C SER A 26 9.22 -4.82 4.77
N GLY A 27 9.90 -5.88 5.21
CA GLY A 27 11.05 -5.79 6.10
C GLY A 27 12.24 -5.04 5.47
N ALA A 28 12.51 -5.28 4.19
CA ALA A 28 13.52 -4.54 3.44
C ALA A 28 13.18 -3.05 3.32
N ALA A 29 11.92 -2.71 3.02
CA ALA A 29 11.47 -1.32 2.95
C ALA A 29 11.60 -0.58 4.30
N LEU A 30 11.31 -1.26 5.41
CA LEU A 30 11.57 -0.74 6.76
C LEU A 30 13.05 -0.49 7.01
N GLY A 31 13.90 -1.46 6.65
CA GLY A 31 15.35 -1.33 6.77
C GLY A 31 15.88 -0.12 5.99
N VAL A 32 15.44 0.05 4.74
CA VAL A 32 15.80 1.21 3.91
C VAL A 32 15.25 2.52 4.50
N GLY A 33 14.02 2.53 5.00
CA GLY A 33 13.44 3.71 5.65
C GLY A 33 14.20 4.15 6.90
N ILE A 34 14.60 3.20 7.75
CA ILE A 34 15.42 3.46 8.93
C ILE A 34 16.83 3.92 8.54
N TRP A 35 17.44 3.26 7.54
CA TRP A 35 18.76 3.65 7.03
C TRP A 35 18.76 5.11 6.55
N MET A 36 17.76 5.49 5.75
CA MET A 36 17.59 6.87 5.28
C MET A 36 17.34 7.87 6.43
N LEU A 37 16.77 7.42 7.55
CA LEU A 37 16.56 8.27 8.73
C LEU A 37 17.87 8.56 9.48
N VAL A 38 18.79 7.60 9.53
CA VAL A 38 20.10 7.71 10.18
C VAL A 38 21.04 8.60 9.36
N GLU A 39 21.10 8.37 8.05
CA GLU A 39 21.98 9.09 7.11
C GLU A 39 21.53 10.56 6.90
N LYS A 40 20.27 10.85 7.25
CA LYS A 40 19.66 12.19 7.15
C LYS A 40 20.23 13.27 8.04
N SER A 41 20.94 12.89 9.11
CA SER A 41 21.46 13.86 10.09
C SER A 41 22.54 14.78 9.51
N THR A 42 23.09 14.48 8.33
CA THR A 42 24.32 15.12 7.82
C THR A 42 24.17 15.88 6.50
N TYR A 43 23.05 15.75 5.77
CA TYR A 43 22.88 16.32 4.41
C TYR A 43 21.59 17.13 4.21
N SER A 44 21.22 17.95 5.20
CA SER A 44 20.12 18.91 5.07
C SER A 44 20.63 20.24 4.54
N ALA A 45 20.22 20.66 3.34
CA ALA A 45 19.96 22.09 3.13
C ALA A 45 19.11 22.46 1.91
N LEU A 46 19.38 22.00 0.68
CA LEU A 46 19.23 22.99 -0.40
C LEU A 46 18.00 22.98 -1.32
N LEU A 47 17.10 21.99 -1.40
CA LEU A 47 15.94 22.14 -2.32
C LEU A 47 14.61 21.39 -2.00
N ALA A 48 14.52 20.48 -1.01
CA ALA A 48 13.35 19.58 -0.84
C ALA A 48 12.85 19.40 0.61
N SER A 49 13.03 20.41 1.48
CA SER A 49 12.94 20.29 2.94
C SER A 49 11.62 19.75 3.53
N LEU A 50 10.49 19.85 2.84
CA LEU A 50 9.18 19.39 3.35
C LEU A 50 8.79 17.98 2.85
N PHE A 51 9.03 17.68 1.57
CA PHE A 51 8.66 16.37 1.01
C PHE A 51 9.62 15.27 1.46
N TYR A 52 10.91 15.56 1.60
CA TYR A 52 11.90 14.56 1.98
C TYR A 52 11.67 13.92 3.38
N PRO A 53 11.32 14.64 4.46
CA PRO A 53 10.90 14.01 5.72
C PRO A 53 9.58 13.25 5.57
N VAL A 54 8.61 13.83 4.87
CA VAL A 54 7.31 13.19 4.65
C VAL A 54 7.46 11.84 3.95
N THR A 55 8.30 11.73 2.91
CA THR A 55 8.57 10.47 2.20
C THR A 55 9.15 9.40 3.10
N ILE A 56 10.14 9.72 3.95
CA ILE A 56 10.76 8.75 4.86
C ILE A 56 9.76 8.27 5.92
N TYR A 57 8.98 9.18 6.50
CA TYR A 57 7.95 8.81 7.47
C TYR A 57 6.85 7.94 6.84
N ILE A 58 6.41 8.26 5.61
CA ILE A 58 5.44 7.45 4.87
C ILE A 58 6.02 6.07 4.54
N LEU A 59 7.28 5.98 4.10
CA LEU A 59 7.94 4.71 3.78
C LEU A 59 8.03 3.80 5.01
N ILE A 60 8.41 4.36 6.17
CA ILE A 60 8.46 3.62 7.44
C ILE A 60 7.05 3.19 7.86
N ALA A 61 6.07 4.10 7.81
CA ALA A 61 4.69 3.79 8.17
C ALA A 61 4.13 2.67 7.28
N ALA A 62 4.23 2.82 5.96
CA ALA A 62 3.79 1.83 4.98
C ALA A 62 4.47 0.47 5.17
N GLY A 63 5.80 0.46 5.41
CA GLY A 63 6.53 -0.77 5.70
C GLY A 63 6.09 -1.46 6.99
N THR A 64 5.78 -0.69 8.04
CA THR A 64 5.34 -1.23 9.34
C THR A 64 3.95 -1.83 9.21
N PHE A 65 3.03 -1.13 8.55
CA PHE A 65 1.70 -1.64 8.24
C PHE A 65 1.81 -2.89 7.36
N GLY A 66 2.57 -2.86 6.27
CA GLY A 66 2.78 -4.00 5.37
C GLY A 66 3.33 -5.23 6.09
N PHE A 67 4.27 -5.05 7.00
CA PHE A 67 4.83 -6.13 7.82
C PHE A 67 3.76 -6.77 8.73
N ILE A 68 2.94 -5.95 9.41
CA ILE A 68 1.83 -6.44 10.22
C ILE A 68 0.83 -7.20 9.33
N PHE A 69 0.41 -6.63 8.21
CA PHE A 69 -0.51 -7.29 7.27
C PHE A 69 0.03 -8.63 6.75
N ALA A 70 1.35 -8.72 6.47
CA ALA A 70 1.98 -9.96 6.04
C ALA A 70 1.97 -11.05 7.15
N VAL A 71 2.18 -10.67 8.41
CA VAL A 71 2.06 -11.60 9.56
C VAL A 71 0.62 -12.11 9.72
N PHE A 72 -0.37 -11.25 9.56
CA PHE A 72 -1.78 -11.64 9.57
C PHE A 72 -2.14 -12.56 8.38
N GLY A 73 -1.53 -12.34 7.21
CA GLY A 73 -1.65 -13.24 6.05
C GLY A 73 -1.08 -14.63 6.32
N CYS A 74 0.08 -14.71 6.98
CA CYS A 74 0.71 -15.99 7.34
C CYS A 74 -0.07 -16.73 8.44
N ALA A 75 -0.65 -16.00 9.39
CA ALA A 75 -1.54 -16.57 10.42
C ALA A 75 -2.84 -17.13 9.81
N GLY A 76 -3.37 -16.48 8.77
CA GLY A 76 -4.54 -16.97 8.02
C GLY A 76 -4.31 -18.34 7.40
N ALA A 77 -3.14 -18.56 6.79
CA ALA A 77 -2.77 -19.80 6.10
C ALA A 77 -2.71 -21.04 7.03
N MET A 78 -2.45 -20.84 8.33
CA MET A 78 -2.41 -21.92 9.32
C MET A 78 -3.80 -22.37 9.81
N THR A 79 -4.86 -21.61 9.50
CA THR A 79 -6.21 -21.91 9.98
C THR A 79 -7.08 -22.53 8.88
N ASP A 80 -7.44 -23.80 9.02
CA ASP A 80 -8.23 -24.58 8.05
C ASP A 80 -9.75 -24.25 8.11
N SER A 81 -10.09 -22.96 8.24
CA SER A 81 -11.44 -22.52 8.60
C SER A 81 -11.98 -21.40 7.69
N ARG A 82 -13.32 -21.34 7.57
CA ARG A 82 -14.07 -20.29 6.85
C ARG A 82 -13.73 -18.85 7.29
N CYS A 83 -12.99 -18.67 8.38
CA CYS A 83 -12.41 -17.38 8.78
C CYS A 83 -11.42 -16.81 7.77
N MET A 84 -10.67 -17.61 7.00
CA MET A 84 -9.68 -17.05 6.06
C MET A 84 -10.36 -16.30 4.91
N LEU A 85 -11.51 -16.80 4.45
CA LEU A 85 -12.34 -16.11 3.47
C LEU A 85 -12.99 -14.84 4.06
N ALA A 86 -13.40 -14.89 5.33
CA ALA A 86 -13.98 -13.75 6.03
C ALA A 86 -12.95 -12.63 6.27
N LEU A 87 -11.74 -12.97 6.73
CA LEU A 87 -10.64 -12.00 6.89
C LEU A 87 -10.27 -11.36 5.56
N PHE A 88 -10.20 -12.16 4.49
CA PHE A 88 -9.96 -11.64 3.15
C PHE A 88 -11.02 -10.62 2.70
N TRP A 89 -12.30 -10.93 2.93
CA TRP A 89 -13.42 -10.01 2.66
C TRP A 89 -13.33 -8.72 3.49
N ILE A 90 -13.01 -8.83 4.77
CA ILE A 90 -12.88 -7.68 5.68
C ILE A 90 -11.70 -6.80 5.25
N THR A 91 -10.53 -7.37 5.00
CA THR A 91 -9.34 -6.62 4.57
C THR A 91 -9.58 -5.92 3.23
N SER A 92 -10.20 -6.61 2.27
CA SER A 92 -10.56 -6.02 0.97
C SER A 92 -11.58 -4.88 1.12
N PHE A 93 -12.59 -5.05 1.98
CA PHE A 93 -13.60 -4.03 2.22
C PHE A 93 -13.00 -2.75 2.85
N VAL A 94 -12.07 -2.91 3.80
CA VAL A 94 -11.37 -1.79 4.44
C VAL A 94 -10.54 -1.00 3.43
N VAL A 95 -9.80 -1.69 2.54
CA VAL A 95 -9.00 -1.02 1.50
C VAL A 95 -9.90 -0.26 0.53
N PHE A 96 -11.01 -0.86 0.09
CA PHE A 96 -11.95 -0.20 -0.81
C PHE A 96 -12.60 1.03 -0.18
N ALA A 97 -12.98 0.95 1.10
CA ALA A 97 -13.51 2.09 1.86
C ALA A 97 -12.48 3.21 2.03
N ALA A 98 -11.22 2.86 2.32
CA ALA A 98 -10.13 3.84 2.41
C ALA A 98 -9.95 4.57 1.07
N LEU A 99 -9.82 3.85 -0.04
CA LEU A 99 -9.72 4.42 -1.38
C LEU A 99 -10.92 5.30 -1.74
N GLY A 100 -12.14 4.81 -1.46
CA GLY A 100 -13.37 5.55 -1.70
C GLY A 100 -13.43 6.85 -0.91
N SER A 101 -13.03 6.81 0.36
CA SER A 101 -13.02 7.99 1.23
C SER A 101 -12.01 9.04 0.78
N THR A 102 -10.80 8.64 0.38
CA THR A 102 -9.78 9.56 -0.16
C THR A 102 -10.23 10.17 -1.48
N GLY A 103 -10.79 9.36 -2.39
CA GLY A 103 -11.31 9.85 -3.67
C GLY A 103 -12.44 10.86 -3.49
N PHE A 104 -13.40 10.56 -2.60
CA PHE A 104 -14.50 11.47 -2.30
C PHE A 104 -14.02 12.79 -1.67
N LEU A 105 -13.11 12.70 -0.69
CA LEU A 105 -12.58 13.88 -0.01
C LEU A 105 -11.74 14.76 -0.95
N ALA A 106 -10.98 14.16 -1.86
CA ALA A 106 -10.20 14.88 -2.87
C ALA A 106 -11.10 15.69 -3.80
N LEU A 107 -12.19 15.11 -4.32
CA LEU A 107 -13.14 15.82 -5.18
C LEU A 107 -13.84 16.97 -4.44
N TYR A 108 -14.28 16.72 -3.21
CA TYR A 108 -14.94 17.73 -2.39
C TYR A 108 -14.02 18.91 -2.05
N TYR A 109 -12.77 18.64 -1.70
CA TYR A 109 -11.81 19.69 -1.31
C TYR A 109 -11.32 20.49 -2.52
N HIS A 110 -11.13 19.82 -3.67
CA HIS A 110 -10.69 20.46 -4.91
C HIS A 110 -11.71 21.51 -5.39
N ASP A 111 -13.01 21.22 -5.32
CA ASP A 111 -14.07 22.18 -5.66
C ASP A 111 -14.10 23.42 -4.75
N ASN A 112 -13.75 23.24 -3.47
CA ASN A 112 -13.79 24.33 -2.47
C ASN A 112 -12.51 25.18 -2.45
N VAL A 113 -11.34 24.58 -2.71
CA VAL A 113 -10.04 25.24 -2.63
C VAL A 113 -9.60 25.85 -3.96
N LEU A 114 -9.91 25.21 -5.10
CA LEU A 114 -9.58 25.77 -6.43
C LEU A 114 -10.19 27.15 -6.65
N ARG A 115 -11.37 27.41 -6.09
CA ARG A 115 -12.12 28.64 -6.34
C ARG A 115 -11.56 29.88 -5.65
N LYS A 116 -10.67 29.75 -4.66
CA LYS A 116 -10.25 30.89 -3.80
C LYS A 116 -8.90 31.53 -4.12
N ASP A 117 -7.99 30.84 -4.81
CA ASP A 117 -6.62 31.35 -5.00
C ASP A 117 -6.09 31.03 -6.40
N ILE A 118 -6.25 31.95 -7.36
CA ILE A 118 -5.77 31.80 -8.75
C ILE A 118 -4.35 32.32 -8.97
N ASN A 119 -3.86 33.25 -8.13
CA ASN A 119 -2.56 33.91 -8.34
C ASN A 119 -1.37 33.21 -7.66
N ILE A 120 -1.60 32.45 -6.59
CA ILE A 120 -0.55 31.77 -5.82
C ILE A 120 -0.23 30.38 -6.41
N ARG A 121 -1.14 29.82 -7.20
CA ARG A 121 -1.05 28.46 -7.77
C ARG A 121 0.16 28.25 -8.67
N GLN A 122 0.58 29.25 -9.43
CA GLN A 122 1.57 29.06 -10.48
C GLN A 122 2.99 28.76 -9.95
N ALA A 123 3.38 29.37 -8.81
CA ALA A 123 4.68 29.13 -8.19
C ALA A 123 4.73 27.84 -7.35
N ILE A 124 3.57 27.40 -6.83
CA ILE A 124 3.47 26.17 -6.02
C ILE A 124 3.35 24.94 -6.93
N ASN A 125 2.72 25.08 -8.11
CA ASN A 125 2.39 23.94 -8.96
C ASN A 125 3.63 23.16 -9.41
N GLU A 126 4.75 23.79 -9.73
CA GLU A 126 5.90 23.07 -10.30
C GLU A 126 6.63 22.18 -9.27
N SER A 127 6.81 22.67 -8.04
CA SER A 127 7.41 21.89 -6.95
C SER A 127 6.45 20.83 -6.40
N GLU A 128 5.16 21.16 -6.30
CA GLU A 128 4.16 20.22 -5.77
C GLU A 128 3.78 19.17 -6.81
N THR A 129 3.66 19.52 -8.10
CA THR A 129 3.29 18.59 -9.17
C THR A 129 4.33 17.47 -9.32
N ASN A 130 5.62 17.76 -9.17
CA ASN A 130 6.66 16.73 -9.29
C ASN A 130 6.61 15.74 -8.12
N GLY A 131 6.53 16.24 -6.88
CA GLY A 131 6.38 15.38 -5.70
C GLY A 131 5.04 14.64 -5.66
N LEU A 132 3.95 15.31 -6.05
CA LEU A 132 2.61 14.74 -6.11
C LEU A 132 2.51 13.69 -7.22
N LYS A 133 3.14 13.89 -8.38
CA LYS A 133 3.21 12.87 -9.44
C LYS A 133 3.90 11.61 -8.94
N ASP A 134 5.00 11.72 -8.21
CA ASP A 134 5.67 10.55 -7.63
C ASP A 134 4.79 9.82 -6.62
N VAL A 135 4.11 10.55 -5.73
CA VAL A 135 3.19 9.95 -4.76
C VAL A 135 1.97 9.31 -5.44
N ILE A 136 1.41 9.96 -6.47
CA ILE A 136 0.31 9.42 -7.27
C ILE A 136 0.77 8.14 -7.97
N ASN A 137 1.94 8.14 -8.61
CA ASN A 137 2.48 6.96 -9.28
C ASN A 137 2.73 5.80 -8.30
N MET A 138 3.25 6.08 -7.11
CA MET A 138 3.42 5.08 -6.04
C MET A 138 2.08 4.51 -5.56
N LEU A 139 1.09 5.38 -5.32
CA LEU A 139 -0.26 4.94 -4.94
C LEU A 139 -0.92 4.12 -6.04
N GLN A 140 -0.74 4.52 -7.30
CA GLN A 140 -1.31 3.81 -8.43
C GLN A 140 -0.68 2.42 -8.61
N ALA A 141 0.62 2.30 -8.36
CA ALA A 141 1.31 1.02 -8.34
C ALA A 141 0.79 0.11 -7.22
N GLU A 142 0.68 0.63 -5.98
CA GLU A 142 0.13 -0.11 -4.84
C GLU A 142 -1.31 -0.57 -5.08
N VAL A 143 -2.15 0.31 -5.64
CA VAL A 143 -3.56 0.00 -5.96
C VAL A 143 -3.67 -1.03 -7.09
N SER A 144 -2.84 -0.94 -8.13
CA SER A 144 -2.80 -1.91 -9.21
C SER A 144 -2.36 -3.30 -8.73
N ASP A 145 -1.37 -3.34 -7.83
CA ASP A 145 -0.87 -4.58 -7.24
C ASP A 145 -1.95 -5.23 -6.35
N LYS A 146 -2.59 -4.45 -5.46
CA LYS A 146 -3.73 -4.87 -4.63
C LYS A 146 -4.90 -5.39 -5.48
N LEU A 147 -5.21 -4.74 -6.60
CA LEU A 147 -6.29 -5.15 -7.49
C LEU A 147 -5.96 -6.46 -8.25
N THR A 148 -4.71 -6.60 -8.67
CA THR A 148 -4.21 -7.81 -9.34
C THR A 148 -4.23 -9.01 -8.39
N PHE A 149 -3.78 -8.82 -7.15
CA PHE A 149 -3.93 -9.82 -6.08
C PHE A 149 -5.39 -10.19 -5.82
N CYS A 150 -6.30 -9.20 -5.80
CA CYS A 150 -7.73 -9.45 -5.61
C CYS A 150 -8.33 -10.30 -6.74
N LEU A 151 -7.97 -10.01 -8.00
CA LEU A 151 -8.41 -10.76 -9.18
C LEU A 151 -7.81 -12.19 -9.25
N LEU A 152 -6.54 -12.35 -8.89
CA LEU A 152 -5.92 -13.67 -8.76
C LEU A 152 -6.64 -14.50 -7.70
N MET A 153 -6.91 -13.92 -6.53
CA MET A 153 -7.62 -14.60 -5.45
C MET A 153 -9.06 -14.99 -5.83
N LEU A 154 -9.77 -14.14 -6.59
CA LEU A 154 -11.09 -14.48 -7.14
C LEU A 154 -11.02 -15.64 -8.16
N SER A 155 -9.94 -15.70 -8.94
CA SER A 155 -9.70 -16.78 -9.91
C SER A 155 -9.35 -18.12 -9.25
N PHE A 156 -8.77 -18.10 -8.03
CA PHE A 156 -8.56 -19.30 -7.21
C PHE A 156 -9.81 -19.74 -6.43
N LEU A 157 -10.81 -18.87 -6.31
CA LEU A 157 -12.04 -19.13 -5.58
C LEU A 157 -13.21 -19.55 -6.50
N SER A 158 -13.12 -19.25 -7.80
CA SER A 158 -14.03 -19.72 -8.86
C SER A 158 -13.58 -21.04 -9.46
#